data_AF-A0A7W1CF99-F1
#
_entry.id   AF-A0A7W1CF99-F1
#
_cell.length_a   1.000
_cell.length_b   1.000
_cell.length_c   1.000
_cell.angle_alpha   90.00
_cell.angle_beta   90.00
_cell.angle_gamma   90.00
#
_symmetry.space_group_name_H-M   'P 1'
#
loop_
_entity.id
_entity.type
_entity.pdbx_description
1 polymer ?
#
loop_
_entity_poly.entity_id
_entity_poly.type
_entity_poly.pdbx_seq_one_letter_code
_entity_poly.pdbx_strand_id
1 'polypeptide(L)' 'MVKTAIFVRLKAKAGKEAELEEFLKSALPLAEDEPETTVWFAVKFDASTFAIFDAFPGEAGRQAH' A
#
# COMPACT_ATOMS: atom_id res chain seq x y z
N MET A 1 11.39 -7.58 14.42
CA MET A 1 12.27 -6.67 13.65
C MET A 1 11.86 -6.77 12.20
N VAL A 2 11.58 -5.64 11.54
CA VAL A 2 11.23 -5.56 10.11
C VAL A 2 12.49 -5.77 9.27
N LYS A 3 12.41 -6.56 8.19
CA LYS A 3 13.56 -6.91 7.33
C LYS A 3 13.31 -6.71 5.84
N THR A 4 12.05 -6.72 5.43
CA THR A 4 11.63 -6.59 4.03
C THR A 4 10.52 -5.55 3.93
N ALA A 5 10.38 -4.93 2.76
CA ALA A 5 9.37 -3.92 2.46
C ALA A 5 9.04 -3.95 0.97
N ILE A 6 7.86 -3.45 0.60
CA ILE A 6 7.50 -3.11 -0.78
C ILE A 6 7.26 -1.60 -0.87
N PHE A 7 7.71 -1.02 -1.98
CA PHE A 7 7.34 0.33 -2.38
C PHE A 7 6.80 0.28 -3.80
N VAL A 8 5.50 0.57 -3.97
CA VAL A 8 4.86 0.63 -5.28
C VAL A 8 4.38 2.05 -5.53
N ARG A 9 4.85 2.65 -6.63
CA ARG A 9 4.34 3.94 -7.11
C ARG A 9 3.20 3.71 -8.09
N LEU A 10 2.09 4.42 -7.88
CA LEU A 10 0.88 4.32 -8.69
C LEU A 10 0.61 5.67 -9.34
N LYS A 11 0.47 5.68 -10.66
CA LYS A 11 0.03 6.87 -11.42
C LYS A 11 -1.42 6.67 -11.83
N ALA A 12 -2.30 7.55 -11.36
CA ALA A 12 -3.68 7.56 -11.79
C ALA A 12 -3.75 7.81 -13.30
N LYS A 13 -4.63 7.09 -14.00
CA LYS A 13 -5.05 7.47 -15.34
C LYS A 13 -5.85 8.77 -15.25
N ALA A 14 -5.85 9.56 -16.31
CA ALA A 14 -6.61 10.81 -16.36
C ALA A 14 -8.09 10.56 -16.06
N GLY A 15 -8.64 11.30 -15.09
CA GLY A 15 -10.03 11.15 -14.64
C GLY A 15 -10.27 9.98 -13.68
N LYS A 16 -9.22 9.26 -13.26
CA LYS A 16 -9.26 8.13 -12.30
C LYS A 16 -8.60 8.44 -10.96
N GLU A 17 -8.28 9.70 -10.70
CA GLU A 17 -7.54 10.14 -9.52
C GLU A 17 -8.33 9.88 -8.22
N ALA A 18 -9.60 10.28 -8.20
CA ALA A 18 -10.47 10.08 -7.05
C ALA A 18 -10.75 8.59 -6.80
N GLU A 19 -11.01 7.82 -7.86
CA GLU A 19 -11.25 6.37 -7.74
C GLU A 19 -10.00 5.63 -7.25
N LEU A 20 -8.80 6.03 -7.67
CA LEU A 20 -7.56 5.46 -7.13
C LEU A 20 -7.38 5.82 -5.65
N GLU A 21 -7.67 7.06 -5.26
CA GLU A 21 -7.60 7.48 -3.85
C GLU A 21 -8.59 6.72 -2.96
N GLU A 22 -9.83 6.57 -3.41
CA GLU A 22 -10.87 5.80 -2.72
C GLU A 22 -10.53 4.32 -2.65
N PHE A 23 -10.01 3.74 -3.74
CA PHE A 23 -9.51 2.37 -3.76
C PHE A 23 -8.45 2.15 -2.70
N LEU A 24 -7.42 3.00 -2.64
CA LEU A 24 -6.36 2.89 -1.63
C LEU A 24 -6.89 3.08 -0.20
N LYS A 25 -7.81 4.02 0.04
CA LYS A 25 -8.45 4.18 1.36
C LYS A 25 -9.26 2.94 1.77
N SER A 26 -9.96 2.33 0.82
CA SER A 26 -10.79 1.14 1.07
C SER A 26 -9.98 -0.12 1.38
N ALA A 27 -8.68 -0.13 1.06
CA ALA A 27 -7.79 -1.27 1.29
C ALA A 27 -7.26 -1.36 2.73
N LEU A 28 -7.41 -0.32 3.57
CA LEU A 28 -6.88 -0.32 4.94
C LEU A 28 -7.34 -1.54 5.77
N PRO A 29 -8.64 -1.90 5.82
CA PRO A 29 -9.07 -3.06 6.59
C PRO A 29 -8.46 -4.38 6.09
N LEU A 30 -8.17 -4.49 4.79
CA LEU A 30 -7.51 -5.68 4.24
C LEU A 30 -6.07 -5.79 4.76
N ALA A 31 -5.34 -4.68 4.78
CA ALA A 31 -3.98 -4.65 5.32
C ALA A 31 -3.94 -4.87 6.85
N GLU A 32 -4.97 -4.41 7.58
CA GLU A 32 -5.12 -4.68 9.02
C GLU A 32 -5.39 -6.16 9.33
N ASP A 33 -6.03 -6.89 8.40
CA ASP A 33 -6.30 -8.33 8.52
C ASP A 33 -5.08 -9.22 8.17
N GLU A 34 -3.97 -8.63 7.72
CA GLU A 34 -2.73 -9.34 7.38
C GLU A 34 -1.75 -9.39 8.57
N PRO A 35 -1.59 -10.52 9.27
CA PRO A 35 -0.85 -10.56 10.54
C PRO A 35 0.66 -10.28 10.41
N GLU A 36 1.23 -10.48 9.22
CA GLU A 36 2.66 -10.26 8.97
C GLU A 36 2.95 -8.90 8.32
N THR A 37 1.92 -8.12 7.96
CA THR A 37 2.05 -6.74 7.49
C THR A 37 2.23 -5.83 8.70
N THR A 38 3.49 -5.58 9.07
CA THR A 38 3.83 -4.85 10.31
C THR A 38 3.38 -3.40 10.24
N VAL A 39 3.50 -2.78 9.07
CA VAL A 39 2.99 -1.45 8.77
C VAL A 39 2.53 -1.43 7.32
N TRP A 40 1.52 -0.62 7.04
CA TRP A 40 1.00 -0.36 5.71
C TRP A 40 0.58 1.11 5.59
N PHE A 41 0.97 1.77 4.50
CA PHE A 41 0.64 3.17 4.23
C PHE A 41 0.18 3.35 2.79
N ALA A 42 -1.02 3.92 2.62
CA ALA A 42 -1.38 4.59 1.38
C ALA A 42 -0.83 6.03 1.39
N VAL A 43 -0.05 6.38 0.37
CA VAL A 43 0.60 7.69 0.24
C VAL A 43 0.03 8.43 -0.96
N LYS A 44 -0.33 9.71 -0.77
CA LYS A 44 -0.66 10.64 -1.85
C LYS A 44 0.45 11.69 -1.95
N PHE A 45 1.21 11.66 -3.05
CA PHE A 45 2.27 12.65 -3.29
C PHE A 45 1.73 13.92 -3.93
N ASP A 46 0.84 13.78 -4.92
CA ASP A 46 0.21 14.89 -5.64
C ASP A 46 -1.19 14.48 -6.13
N ALA A 47 -1.81 15.28 -7.00
CA ALA A 47 -3.17 15.06 -7.51
C ALA A 47 -3.36 13.71 -8.25
N SER A 48 -2.32 13.16 -8.87
CA SER A 48 -2.41 11.95 -9.69
C SER A 48 -1.32 10.90 -9.38
N THR A 49 -0.44 11.18 -8.43
CA THR A 49 0.65 10.28 -8.03
C THR A 49 0.45 9.79 -6.60
N PHE A 50 0.39 8.47 -6.45
CA PHE A 50 0.17 7.77 -5.20
C PHE A 50 1.26 6.70 -4.99
N ALA A 51 1.28 6.09 -3.81
CA ALA A 51 2.04 4.88 -3.55
C ALA A 51 1.44 4.04 -2.43
N ILE A 52 1.91 2.79 -2.35
CA ILE A 52 1.82 1.94 -1.17
C ILE A 52 3.24 1.75 -0.64
N PHE A 53 3.41 1.87 0.68
CA PHE A 53 4.58 1.38 1.39
C PHE A 53 4.13 0.44 2.50
N ASP A 54 4.69 -0.75 2.53
CA ASP A 54 4.42 -1.77 3.54
C ASP A 54 5.74 -2.40 4.00
N ALA A 55 5.73 -3.01 5.18
CA ALA A 55 6.91 -3.65 5.72
C ALA A 55 6.60 -4.88 6.56
N PHE A 56 7.50 -5.86 6.51
CA PHE A 56 7.27 -7.21 7.03
C PHE A 56 8.47 -7.70 7.87
N PRO A 57 8.27 -8.67 8.77
CA PRO A 57 9.36 -9.31 9.51
C PRO A 57 10.34 -10.09 8.62
N GLY A 58 9.92 -10.50 7.41
CA GLY A 58 10.72 -11.29 6.47
C GLY A 58 10.00 -11.62 5.17
N GLU A 59 10.55 -12.58 4.41
CA GLU A 59 10.08 -12.91 3.06
C GLU A 59 8.70 -13.55 3.02
N ALA A 60 8.37 -14.41 3.99
CA ALA A 60 7.08 -15.09 4.05
C ALA A 60 5.92 -14.07 4.14
N GLY A 61 6.00 -13.12 5.07
CA GLY A 61 5.02 -12.04 5.17
C GLY A 61 4.94 -11.19 3.91
N ARG A 62 6.09 -10.88 3.28
CA ARG A 62 6.12 -10.13 2.01
C ARG A 62 5.46 -10.89 0.86
N GLN A 63 5.51 -12.22 0.83
CA GLN A 63 4.87 -13.03 -0.22
C GLN A 63 3.39 -13.32 0.07
N ALA A 64 3.00 -13.31 1.34
CA ALA A 64 1.61 -13.48 1.75
C ALA A 64 0.77 -12.23 1.45
N HIS A 65 1.40 -11.05 1.52
CA HIS A 65 0.89 -9.80 0.98
C HIS A 65 0.83 -9.84 -0.56
#